data_AF-G0P0S4-F1
#
_entry.id   AF-G0P0S4-F1
#
_cell.length_a   1.000
_cell.length_b   1.000
_cell.length_c   1.000
_cell.angle_alpha   90.00
_cell.angle_beta   90.00
_cell.angle_gamma   90.00
#
_symmetry.space_group_name_H-M   'P 1'
#
loop_
_entity.id
_entity.type
_entity.pdbx_description
1 polymer ?
#
loop_
_entity_poly.entity_id
_entity_poly.type
_entity_poly.pdbx_seq_one_letter_code
_entity_poly.pdbx_strand_id
1 'polypeptide(L)'
;MNGTVEAENNMYMLYEAANQTPVYEVYQKLCKFRGNRNIDYVDFEQKYYRFYHGNSEPEPAERIPSKTFSDLPEDILNYVIDDLELVDKLSLRKVSKKLRKTVDNHKCKNSSVLVHFEANVSQIELAMNYITYSDGNGKSTYDIMTRSLDSDGDMKMKYKEKPRIIEGEHWELLIRDLSTFLGNPNWKFYGVLWDFDEGVDEDRLTPPDREYVENNSSPGLHLDDSIH
;
A
#
# COMPACT_ATOMS: atom_id res chain seq x y z
N MET A 1 -18.84 -33.19 -16.53
CA MET A 1 -19.04 -33.22 -15.07
C MET A 1 -19.16 -31.82 -14.42
N ASN A 2 -19.27 -30.72 -15.18
CA ASN A 2 -19.35 -29.37 -14.60
C ASN A 2 -20.76 -28.90 -14.19
N GLY A 3 -21.82 -29.51 -14.72
CA GLY A 3 -23.20 -29.03 -14.50
C GLY A 3 -23.71 -29.14 -13.05
N THR A 4 -23.28 -30.17 -12.32
CA THR A 4 -23.74 -30.41 -10.93
C THR A 4 -23.16 -29.37 -9.96
N VAL A 5 -21.89 -28.99 -10.15
CA VAL A 5 -21.20 -28.02 -9.29
C VAL A 5 -21.81 -26.63 -9.44
N GLU A 6 -22.11 -26.22 -10.67
CA GLU A 6 -22.68 -24.89 -10.93
C GLU A 6 -24.10 -24.78 -10.34
N ALA A 7 -24.92 -25.82 -10.48
CA ALA A 7 -26.26 -25.86 -9.89
C ALA A 7 -26.23 -25.73 -8.35
N GLU A 8 -25.33 -26.45 -7.68
CA GLU A 8 -25.17 -26.35 -6.23
C GLU A 8 -24.70 -24.95 -5.78
N ASN A 9 -23.77 -24.32 -6.53
CA ASN A 9 -23.34 -22.95 -6.24
C ASN A 9 -24.50 -21.95 -6.41
N ASN A 10 -25.31 -22.12 -7.45
CA ASN A 10 -26.45 -21.24 -7.70
C ASN A 10 -27.51 -21.35 -6.60
N MET A 11 -27.79 -22.56 -6.14
CA MET A 11 -28.72 -22.79 -5.04
C MET A 11 -28.21 -22.15 -3.74
N TYR A 12 -26.91 -22.28 -3.44
CA TYR A 12 -26.29 -21.63 -2.29
C TYR A 12 -26.35 -20.10 -2.37
N MET A 13 -26.01 -19.53 -3.53
CA MET A 13 -26.09 -18.08 -3.75
C MET A 13 -27.53 -17.56 -3.61
N LEU A 14 -28.52 -18.27 -4.17
CA LEU A 14 -29.93 -17.91 -4.05
C LEU A 14 -30.40 -17.90 -2.58
N TYR A 15 -30.02 -18.92 -1.81
CA TYR A 15 -30.35 -19.00 -0.38
C TYR A 15 -29.74 -17.83 0.41
N GLU A 16 -28.46 -17.54 0.19
CA GLU A 16 -27.76 -16.44 0.87
C GLU A 16 -28.25 -15.06 0.39
N ALA A 17 -28.67 -14.93 -0.86
CA ALA A 17 -29.29 -13.72 -1.41
C ALA A 17 -30.66 -13.44 -0.77
N ALA A 18 -31.49 -14.47 -0.59
CA ALA A 18 -32.75 -14.36 0.12
C ALA A 18 -32.57 -13.92 1.59
N ASN A 19 -31.47 -14.33 2.22
CA ASN A 19 -31.10 -13.92 3.57
C ASN A 19 -30.38 -12.56 3.64
N GLN A 20 -30.20 -11.89 2.50
CA GLN A 20 -29.52 -10.60 2.38
C GLN A 20 -28.09 -10.58 2.97
N THR A 21 -27.39 -11.72 2.94
CA THR A 21 -26.01 -11.81 3.39
C THR A 21 -25.11 -10.92 2.52
N PRO A 22 -24.12 -10.19 3.06
CA PRO A 22 -23.19 -9.42 2.23
C PRO A 22 -22.47 -10.31 1.19
N VAL A 23 -22.49 -9.92 -0.09
CA VAL A 23 -21.97 -10.72 -1.22
C VAL A 23 -20.54 -11.22 -1.01
N TYR A 24 -19.67 -10.39 -0.45
CA TYR A 24 -18.28 -10.73 -0.19
C TYR A 24 -18.13 -11.83 0.86
N GLU A 25 -18.98 -11.86 1.89
CA GLU A 25 -18.99 -12.93 2.89
C GLU A 25 -19.41 -14.26 2.27
N VAL A 26 -20.41 -14.24 1.39
CA VAL A 26 -20.88 -15.44 0.67
C VAL A 26 -19.77 -16.00 -0.22
N TYR A 27 -19.06 -15.12 -0.95
CA TYR A 27 -17.91 -15.50 -1.76
C TYR A 27 -16.83 -16.19 -0.92
N GLN A 28 -16.45 -15.58 0.21
CA GLN A 28 -15.44 -16.17 1.11
C GLN A 28 -15.87 -17.54 1.65
N LYS A 29 -17.13 -17.70 2.07
CA LYS A 29 -17.67 -19.00 2.53
C LYS A 29 -17.59 -20.06 1.42
N LEU A 30 -17.97 -19.68 0.20
CA LEU A 30 -17.93 -20.56 -0.96
C LEU A 30 -16.50 -20.99 -1.31
N CYS A 31 -15.54 -20.06 -1.31
CA CYS A 31 -14.12 -20.34 -1.52
C CYS A 31 -13.55 -21.29 -0.45
N LYS A 32 -13.92 -21.09 0.82
CA LYS A 32 -13.51 -21.96 1.93
C LYS A 32 -14.10 -23.37 1.81
N PHE A 33 -15.37 -23.49 1.43
CA PHE A 33 -16.08 -24.77 1.36
C PHE A 33 -15.67 -25.64 0.16
N ARG A 34 -15.41 -25.03 -1.00
CA ARG A 34 -15.17 -25.76 -2.27
C ARG A 34 -13.70 -26.05 -2.57
N GLY A 35 -12.79 -25.52 -1.76
CA GLY A 35 -11.37 -25.40 -2.12
C GLY A 35 -11.16 -24.36 -3.24
N ASN A 36 -9.92 -23.98 -3.48
CA ASN A 36 -9.50 -22.89 -4.37
C ASN A 36 -9.86 -23.15 -5.86
N ARG A 37 -11.14 -23.10 -6.20
CA ARG A 37 -11.62 -23.11 -7.60
C ARG A 37 -11.53 -21.68 -8.12
N ASN A 38 -11.06 -21.53 -9.35
CA ASN A 38 -11.04 -20.26 -10.11
C ASN A 38 -12.48 -19.80 -10.39
N ILE A 39 -13.18 -19.34 -9.36
CA ILE A 39 -14.43 -18.62 -9.48
C ILE A 39 -14.03 -17.14 -9.47
N ASP A 40 -14.18 -16.48 -10.61
CA ASP A 40 -13.93 -15.06 -10.71
C ASP A 40 -14.94 -14.30 -9.82
N TYR A 41 -14.42 -13.38 -8.99
CA TYR A 41 -15.26 -12.63 -8.05
C TYR A 41 -16.30 -11.76 -8.77
N VAL A 42 -15.94 -11.19 -9.92
CA VAL A 42 -16.84 -10.31 -10.67
C VAL A 42 -17.99 -11.12 -11.26
N ASP A 43 -17.70 -12.26 -11.86
CA ASP A 43 -18.73 -13.17 -12.36
C ASP A 43 -19.64 -13.67 -11.22
N PHE A 44 -19.06 -13.98 -10.06
CA PHE A 44 -19.81 -14.37 -8.85
C PHE A 44 -20.72 -13.23 -8.36
N GLU A 45 -20.19 -12.03 -8.19
CA GLU A 45 -20.90 -10.86 -7.67
C GLU A 45 -22.07 -10.49 -8.56
N GLN A 46 -21.87 -10.47 -9.88
CA GLN A 46 -22.93 -10.23 -10.85
C GLN A 46 -24.07 -11.25 -10.72
N LYS A 47 -23.73 -12.53 -10.54
CA LYS A 47 -24.72 -13.60 -10.40
C LYS A 47 -25.46 -13.52 -9.07
N TYR A 48 -24.74 -13.21 -7.98
CA TYR A 48 -25.31 -13.02 -6.66
C TYR A 48 -26.34 -11.88 -6.64
N TYR A 49 -25.99 -10.71 -7.19
CA TYR A 49 -26.91 -9.57 -7.22
C TYR A 49 -28.15 -9.82 -8.09
N ARG A 50 -28.07 -10.67 -9.12
CA ARG A 50 -29.28 -11.11 -9.86
C ARG A 50 -30.25 -11.85 -8.95
N PHE A 51 -29.75 -12.81 -8.16
CA PHE A 51 -30.57 -13.51 -7.18
C PHE A 51 -31.10 -12.57 -6.09
N TYR A 52 -30.27 -11.63 -5.62
CA TYR A 52 -30.66 -10.63 -4.62
C TYR A 52 -31.82 -9.76 -5.10
N HIS A 53 -31.86 -9.43 -6.39
CA HIS A 53 -32.94 -8.65 -7.01
C HIS A 53 -34.13 -9.49 -7.51
N GLY A 54 -34.15 -10.80 -7.24
CA GLY A 54 -35.27 -11.69 -7.59
C GLY A 54 -35.27 -12.19 -9.04
N ASN A 55 -34.19 -11.97 -9.80
CA ASN A 55 -34.05 -12.45 -11.17
C ASN A 55 -33.41 -13.85 -11.17
N SER A 56 -34.24 -14.89 -11.29
CA SER A 56 -33.81 -16.31 -11.27
C SER A 56 -33.53 -16.90 -12.65
N GLU A 57 -33.91 -16.23 -13.74
CA GLU A 57 -33.76 -16.76 -15.10
C GLU A 57 -32.38 -16.47 -15.71
N PRO A 58 -31.81 -17.44 -16.47
CA PRO A 58 -30.53 -17.30 -17.15
C PRO A 58 -30.72 -16.55 -18.48
N GLU A 59 -31.14 -15.29 -18.43
CA GLU A 59 -31.00 -14.42 -19.61
C GLU A 59 -29.50 -14.20 -19.87
N PRO A 60 -29.03 -14.31 -21.13
CA PRO A 60 -27.65 -14.04 -21.48
C PRO A 60 -27.42 -12.55 -21.30
N ALA A 61 -27.02 -12.17 -20.09
CA ALA A 61 -26.68 -10.80 -19.81
C ALA A 61 -25.60 -10.37 -20.81
N GLU A 62 -25.93 -9.36 -21.61
CA GLU A 62 -24.93 -8.55 -22.26
C GLU A 62 -23.86 -8.27 -21.21
N ARG A 63 -22.62 -8.67 -21.48
CA ARG A 63 -21.51 -8.47 -20.56
C ARG A 63 -21.37 -6.96 -20.38
N ILE A 64 -22.03 -6.43 -19.35
CA ILE A 64 -21.84 -5.06 -18.92
C ILE A 64 -20.35 -4.99 -18.57
N PRO A 65 -19.55 -4.16 -19.25
CA PRO A 65 -18.14 -4.06 -18.95
C PRO A 65 -18.02 -3.73 -17.47
N SER A 66 -17.32 -4.58 -16.72
CA SER A 66 -17.15 -4.39 -15.28
C SER A 66 -16.39 -3.09 -15.07
N LYS A 67 -17.11 -2.08 -14.57
CA LYS A 67 -16.48 -0.83 -14.15
C LYS A 67 -15.70 -1.12 -12.90
N THR A 68 -14.40 -0.88 -12.96
CA THR A 68 -13.51 -0.97 -11.82
C THR A 68 -13.48 0.36 -11.07
N PHE A 69 -12.92 0.37 -9.86
CA PHE A 69 -12.67 1.61 -9.12
C PHE A 69 -11.90 2.64 -9.96
N SER A 70 -10.95 2.18 -10.79
CA SER A 70 -10.18 3.05 -11.67
C SER A 70 -11.03 3.71 -12.76
N ASP A 71 -12.24 3.24 -13.05
CA ASP A 71 -13.13 3.77 -14.09
C ASP A 71 -14.07 4.87 -13.58
N LEU A 72 -14.01 5.19 -12.29
CA LEU A 72 -14.71 6.33 -11.72
C LEU A 72 -14.25 7.66 -12.37
N PRO A 73 -15.14 8.67 -12.46
CA PRO A 73 -14.77 10.02 -12.84
C PRO A 73 -13.61 10.56 -12.02
N GLU A 74 -12.75 11.37 -12.64
CA GLU A 74 -11.54 11.90 -12.01
C GLU A 74 -11.86 12.69 -10.72
N ASP A 75 -12.95 13.44 -10.71
CA ASP A 75 -13.39 14.22 -9.55
C ASP A 75 -13.71 13.33 -8.34
N ILE A 76 -14.35 12.17 -8.57
CA ILE A 76 -14.68 11.20 -7.52
C ILE A 76 -13.41 10.48 -7.04
N LEU A 77 -12.52 10.11 -7.96
CA LEU A 77 -11.22 9.53 -7.60
C LEU A 77 -10.41 10.49 -6.73
N ASN A 78 -10.36 11.77 -7.10
CA ASN A 78 -9.66 12.80 -6.34
C ASN A 78 -10.28 12.97 -4.95
N TYR A 79 -11.61 13.01 -4.84
CA TYR A 79 -12.29 13.08 -3.55
C TYR A 79 -11.92 11.91 -2.63
N VAL A 80 -11.92 10.68 -3.15
CA VAL A 80 -11.52 9.51 -2.36
C VAL A 80 -10.04 9.59 -1.99
N ILE A 81 -9.17 10.00 -2.92
CA ILE A 81 -7.74 10.15 -2.67
C ILE A 81 -7.46 11.24 -1.64
N ASP A 82 -8.20 12.35 -1.63
CA ASP A 82 -8.07 13.42 -0.65
C ASP A 82 -8.26 12.91 0.78
N ASP A 83 -9.21 12.00 0.99
CA ASP A 83 -9.50 11.36 2.28
C ASP A 83 -8.49 10.29 2.70
N LEU A 84 -7.59 9.86 1.80
CA LEU A 84 -6.57 8.87 2.12
C LEU A 84 -5.37 9.48 2.86
N GLU A 85 -4.88 8.73 3.84
CA GLU A 85 -3.60 9.00 4.49
C GLU A 85 -2.43 8.77 3.54
N LEU A 86 -1.29 9.36 3.87
CA LEU A 86 -0.08 9.29 3.05
C LEU A 86 0.35 7.85 2.71
N VAL A 87 0.36 6.94 3.69
CA VAL A 87 0.73 5.52 3.48
C VAL A 87 -0.30 4.78 2.60
N ASP A 88 -1.58 5.13 2.72
CA ASP A 88 -2.64 4.54 1.91
C ASP A 88 -2.57 5.05 0.46
N LYS A 89 -2.25 6.34 0.27
CA LYS A 89 -1.93 6.91 -1.06
C LYS A 89 -0.76 6.19 -1.71
N LEU A 90 0.32 5.92 -0.97
CA LEU A 90 1.45 5.14 -1.47
C LEU A 90 1.07 3.71 -1.86
N SER A 91 0.19 3.09 -1.09
CA SER A 91 -0.31 1.75 -1.39
C SER A 91 -1.17 1.78 -2.67
N LEU A 92 -2.07 2.77 -2.79
CA LEU A 92 -2.92 2.96 -3.97
C LEU A 92 -2.11 3.22 -5.25
N ARG A 93 -0.99 3.96 -5.15
CA ARG A 93 -0.04 4.20 -6.24
C ARG A 93 0.53 2.91 -6.86
N LYS A 94 0.58 1.82 -6.09
CA LYS A 94 1.11 0.51 -6.53
C LYS A 94 0.05 -0.36 -7.24
N VAL A 95 -1.25 -0.01 -7.14
CA VAL A 95 -2.36 -0.85 -7.62
C VAL A 95 -2.51 -0.85 -9.15
N SER A 96 -2.55 0.33 -9.80
CA SER A 96 -2.72 0.43 -11.26
C SER A 96 -2.01 1.65 -11.85
N LYS A 97 -1.74 1.63 -13.16
CA LYS A 97 -1.11 2.77 -13.86
C LYS A 97 -1.98 4.04 -13.80
N LYS A 98 -3.30 3.88 -13.88
CA LYS A 98 -4.25 5.01 -13.82
C LYS A 98 -4.26 5.63 -12.43
N LEU A 99 -4.42 4.81 -11.38
CA LEU A 99 -4.40 5.28 -9.99
C LEU A 99 -3.05 5.88 -9.61
N ARG A 100 -1.94 5.29 -10.09
CA ARG A 100 -0.61 5.88 -9.96
C ARG A 100 -0.55 7.30 -10.51
N LYS A 101 -1.03 7.51 -11.74
CA LYS A 101 -1.06 8.84 -12.35
C LYS A 101 -1.92 9.82 -11.55
N THR A 102 -3.08 9.38 -11.06
CA THR A 102 -3.96 10.22 -10.23
C THR A 102 -3.28 10.61 -8.92
N VAL A 103 -2.68 9.65 -8.18
CA VAL A 103 -1.95 9.90 -6.94
C VAL A 103 -0.71 10.78 -7.17
N ASP A 104 0.04 10.53 -8.25
CA ASP A 104 1.25 11.30 -8.56
C ASP A 104 0.91 12.75 -8.93
N ASN A 105 -0.22 12.99 -9.59
CA ASN A 105 -0.71 14.33 -9.91
C ASN A 105 -1.37 15.04 -8.71
N HIS A 106 -1.71 14.28 -7.67
CA HIS A 106 -2.31 14.81 -6.46
C HIS A 106 -1.34 15.77 -5.75
N LYS A 107 -1.88 16.82 -5.12
CA LYS A 107 -1.10 17.95 -4.62
C LYS A 107 -0.25 17.55 -3.42
N CYS A 108 1.00 17.18 -3.67
CA CYS A 108 2.09 17.24 -2.71
C CYS A 108 3.17 18.20 -3.26
N LYS A 109 2.76 19.45 -3.53
CA LYS A 109 3.65 20.48 -4.10
C LYS A 109 4.02 21.48 -3.01
N ASN A 110 5.30 21.82 -2.94
CA ASN A 110 5.83 22.89 -2.10
C ASN A 110 5.80 22.58 -0.60
N SER A 111 6.05 21.32 -0.24
CA SER A 111 6.25 20.90 1.14
C SER A 111 7.72 20.58 1.37
N SER A 112 8.23 20.86 2.57
CA SER A 112 9.48 20.27 3.03
C SER A 112 9.20 18.87 3.56
N VAL A 113 10.16 17.98 3.44
CA VAL A 113 10.17 16.71 4.16
C VAL A 113 11.10 16.88 5.35
N LEU A 114 10.62 16.65 6.56
CA LEU A 114 11.49 16.56 7.73
C LEU A 114 11.62 15.09 8.10
N VAL A 115 12.86 14.64 8.29
CA VAL A 115 13.20 13.30 8.72
C VAL A 115 13.92 13.42 10.05
N HIS A 116 13.41 12.76 11.07
CA HIS A 116 14.01 12.76 12.41
C HIS A 116 14.36 11.34 12.83
N PHE A 117 15.57 11.15 13.36
CA PHE A 117 16.05 9.88 13.89
C PHE A 117 16.41 10.00 15.37
N GLU A 118 15.88 9.07 16.15
CA GLU A 118 16.22 8.80 17.54
C GLU A 118 16.66 7.33 17.68
N ALA A 119 17.11 6.94 18.88
CA ALA A 119 17.61 5.59 19.14
C ALA A 119 16.63 4.46 18.76
N ASN A 120 15.33 4.64 19.07
CA ASN A 120 14.29 3.61 18.88
C ASN A 120 13.09 4.13 18.08
N VAL A 121 13.19 5.35 17.56
CA VAL A 121 12.08 6.04 16.88
C VAL A 121 12.61 6.78 15.67
N SER A 122 11.87 6.69 14.57
CA SER A 122 12.14 7.36 13.30
C SER A 122 10.88 8.09 12.87
N GLN A 123 10.98 9.30 12.37
CA GLN A 123 9.80 10.09 11.99
C GLN A 123 9.95 10.75 10.62
N ILE A 124 8.89 10.69 9.82
CA ILE A 124 8.74 11.50 8.60
C ILE A 124 7.60 12.48 8.82
N GLU A 125 7.89 13.76 8.66
CA GLU A 125 6.89 14.81 8.52
C GLU A 125 6.84 15.27 7.06
N LEU A 126 5.64 15.20 6.48
CA LEU A 126 5.35 15.66 5.14
C LEU A 126 4.03 16.42 5.09
N ALA A 127 4.13 17.75 4.89
CA ALA A 127 3.00 18.67 4.92
C ALA A 127 2.23 18.57 6.25
N MET A 128 1.02 18.01 6.23
CA MET A 128 0.18 17.82 7.41
C MET A 128 0.22 16.36 7.92
N ASN A 129 1.08 15.50 7.38
CA ASN A 129 1.17 14.09 7.74
C ASN A 129 2.46 13.83 8.52
N TYR A 130 2.35 12.98 9.53
CA TYR A 130 3.42 12.51 10.39
C TYR A 130 3.35 10.99 10.40
N ILE A 131 4.47 10.35 10.11
CA ILE A 131 4.61 8.91 10.23
C ILE A 131 5.71 8.66 11.26
N THR A 132 5.35 8.02 12.35
CA THR A 132 6.29 7.65 13.42
C THR A 132 6.48 6.15 13.35
N TYR A 133 7.73 5.72 13.23
CA TYR A 133 8.17 4.33 13.27
C TYR A 133 8.85 4.09 14.61
N SER A 134 8.54 2.99 15.27
CA SER A 134 9.05 2.69 16.61
C SER A 134 9.38 1.21 16.75
N ASP A 135 10.48 0.93 17.45
CA ASP A 135 10.87 -0.44 17.79
C ASP A 135 10.16 -0.89 19.08
N GLY A 136 9.53 -2.07 19.03
CA GLY A 136 8.91 -2.71 20.20
C GLY A 136 9.14 -4.22 20.18
N ASN A 137 9.82 -4.75 21.20
CA ASN A 137 10.03 -6.20 21.37
C ASN A 137 10.67 -6.91 20.15
N GLY A 138 11.62 -6.26 19.47
CA GLY A 138 12.28 -6.80 18.27
C GLY A 138 11.43 -6.78 17.00
N LYS A 139 10.34 -6.00 17.01
CA LYS A 139 9.45 -5.77 15.88
C LYS A 139 9.18 -4.27 15.75
N SER A 140 9.14 -3.78 14.53
CA SER A 140 8.81 -2.38 14.29
C SER A 140 7.31 -2.19 14.07
N THR A 141 6.78 -1.12 14.63
CA THR A 141 5.43 -0.60 14.40
C THR A 141 5.49 0.78 13.78
N TYR A 142 4.39 1.25 13.18
CA TYR A 142 4.27 2.65 12.81
C TYR A 142 2.87 3.19 13.07
N ASP A 143 2.81 4.48 13.38
CA ASP A 143 1.58 5.22 13.58
C ASP A 143 1.53 6.41 12.62
N ILE A 144 0.31 6.73 12.16
CA ILE A 144 0.08 7.88 11.29
C ILE A 144 -0.71 8.92 12.06
N MET A 145 -0.17 10.13 12.07
CA MET A 145 -0.83 11.31 12.59
C MET A 145 -1.07 12.28 11.44
N THR A 146 -2.31 12.76 11.32
CA THR A 146 -2.67 13.81 10.36
C THR A 146 -3.11 15.05 11.11
N ARG A 147 -2.52 16.19 10.78
CA ARG A 147 -2.94 17.52 11.22
C ARG A 147 -4.05 18.02 10.30
N SER A 148 -5.07 18.63 10.86
CA SER A 148 -6.11 19.34 10.12
C SER A 148 -6.49 20.60 10.87
N LEU A 149 -6.89 21.64 10.16
CA LEU A 149 -7.52 22.80 10.79
C LEU A 149 -9.00 22.53 10.91
N ASP A 150 -9.60 22.85 12.06
CA ASP A 150 -11.06 22.86 12.18
C ASP A 150 -11.67 24.16 11.63
N SER A 151 -12.99 24.30 11.76
CA SER A 151 -13.72 25.48 11.29
C SER A 151 -13.27 26.79 11.94
N ASP A 152 -12.70 26.69 13.14
CA ASP A 152 -12.31 27.84 13.96
C ASP A 152 -10.84 28.19 13.74
N GLY A 153 -10.12 27.38 12.94
CA GLY A 153 -8.71 27.54 12.63
C GLY A 153 -7.78 26.89 13.65
N ASP A 154 -8.32 26.11 14.59
CA ASP A 154 -7.54 25.41 15.59
C ASP A 154 -6.95 24.11 15.01
N MET A 155 -5.74 23.78 15.46
CA MET A 155 -5.03 22.59 14.99
C MET A 155 -5.60 21.33 15.65
N LYS A 156 -6.25 20.50 14.85
CA LYS A 156 -6.78 19.20 15.26
C LYS A 156 -5.88 18.06 14.80
N MET A 157 -5.49 17.22 15.74
CA MET A 157 -4.70 16.02 15.52
C MET A 157 -5.63 14.81 15.34
N LYS A 158 -5.48 14.07 14.25
CA LYS A 158 -6.11 12.75 14.07
C LYS A 158 -5.03 11.69 14.14
N TYR A 159 -5.18 10.78 15.10
CA TYR A 159 -4.31 9.62 15.27
C TYR A 159 -4.98 8.39 14.67
N LYS A 160 -4.26 7.65 13.84
CA LYS A 160 -4.64 6.29 13.48
C LYS A 160 -3.46 5.37 13.74
N GLU A 161 -3.61 4.52 14.76
CA GLU A 161 -2.71 3.40 14.95
C GLU A 161 -2.97 2.39 13.83
N LYS A 162 -1.92 2.07 13.08
CA LYS A 162 -1.94 0.95 12.14
C LYS A 162 -0.91 -0.05 12.63
N PRO A 163 -1.28 -0.98 13.53
CA PRO A 163 -0.38 -2.03 13.98
C PRO A 163 -0.13 -3.01 12.84
N ARG A 164 0.72 -2.62 11.90
CA ARG A 164 1.41 -3.56 11.03
C ARG A 164 2.70 -3.88 11.73
N ILE A 165 2.80 -5.10 12.21
CA ILE A 165 4.09 -5.68 12.57
C ILE A 165 4.86 -5.83 11.25
N ILE A 166 5.94 -5.09 11.10
CA ILE A 166 6.82 -5.21 9.94
C ILE A 166 8.19 -5.65 10.45
N GLU A 167 8.78 -6.64 9.77
CA GLU A 167 10.16 -7.06 10.03
C GLU A 167 11.14 -5.98 9.56
N GLY A 168 12.16 -5.71 10.36
CA GLY A 168 13.14 -4.65 10.16
C GLY A 168 13.15 -3.63 11.30
N GLU A 169 14.17 -2.79 11.33
CA GLU A 169 14.31 -1.70 12.31
C GLU A 169 13.49 -0.48 11.87
N HIS A 170 13.08 0.36 12.83
CA HIS A 170 12.25 1.54 12.59
C HIS A 170 12.78 2.45 11.47
N TRP A 171 14.10 2.66 11.40
CA TRP A 171 14.73 3.49 10.37
C TRP A 171 14.74 2.84 8.99
N GLU A 172 14.84 1.51 8.88
CA GLU A 172 14.78 0.81 7.60
C GLU A 172 13.40 1.00 6.96
N LEU A 173 12.36 0.93 7.78
CA LEU A 173 10.98 1.18 7.36
C LEU A 173 10.80 2.63 6.90
N LEU A 174 11.34 3.57 7.67
CA LEU A 174 11.35 4.98 7.30
C LEU A 174 12.01 5.18 5.93
N ILE A 175 13.25 4.68 5.74
CA ILE A 175 14.01 4.88 4.50
C ILE A 175 13.30 4.26 3.30
N ARG A 176 12.67 3.10 3.46
CA ARG A 176 11.87 2.46 2.41
C ARG A 176 10.69 3.32 1.96
N ASP A 177 9.96 3.89 2.91
CA ASP A 177 8.80 4.72 2.61
C ASP A 177 9.24 6.10 2.08
N LEU A 178 10.30 6.68 2.66
CA LEU A 178 10.97 7.89 2.18
C LEU A 178 11.40 7.79 0.72
N SER A 179 12.06 6.68 0.35
CA SER A 179 12.43 6.39 -1.04
C SER A 179 11.21 6.35 -1.96
N THR A 180 10.07 5.82 -1.48
CA THR A 180 8.82 5.80 -2.24
C THR A 180 8.27 7.21 -2.47
N PHE A 181 8.37 8.11 -1.48
CA PHE A 181 7.98 9.52 -1.59
C PHE A 181 8.88 10.29 -2.57
N LEU A 182 10.19 10.21 -2.37
CA LEU A 182 11.19 10.94 -3.16
C LEU A 182 11.26 10.44 -4.61
N GLY A 183 10.95 9.15 -4.84
CA GLY A 183 10.85 8.57 -6.18
C GLY A 183 9.60 8.99 -6.97
N ASN A 184 8.79 9.94 -6.50
CA ASN A 184 7.65 10.46 -7.26
C ASN A 184 8.05 11.68 -8.11
N PRO A 185 8.10 11.56 -9.45
CA PRO A 185 8.58 12.64 -10.32
C PRO A 185 7.67 13.88 -10.33
N ASN A 186 6.42 13.75 -9.91
CA ASN A 186 5.46 14.85 -9.87
C ASN A 186 5.41 15.57 -8.52
N TRP A 187 6.03 14.99 -7.48
CA TRP A 187 6.10 15.60 -6.17
C TRP A 187 7.36 16.44 -6.09
N LYS A 188 7.17 17.73 -5.81
CA LYS A 188 8.26 18.71 -5.74
C LYS A 188 8.34 19.24 -4.33
N PHE A 189 9.46 18.95 -3.68
CA PHE A 189 9.76 19.39 -2.33
C PHE A 189 10.69 20.60 -2.36
N TYR A 190 10.59 21.47 -1.35
CA TYR A 190 11.58 22.54 -1.17
C TYR A 190 12.94 22.01 -0.73
N GLY A 191 12.92 20.93 0.05
CA GLY A 191 14.10 20.24 0.54
C GLY A 191 13.71 19.08 1.43
N VAL A 192 14.71 18.26 1.75
CA VAL A 192 14.64 17.23 2.78
C VAL A 192 15.57 17.69 3.89
N LEU A 193 15.04 17.93 5.08
CA LEU A 193 15.84 18.25 6.25
C LEU A 193 15.96 16.99 7.08
N TRP A 194 17.19 16.71 7.49
CA TRP A 194 17.54 15.56 8.31
C TRP A 194 17.91 16.10 9.69
N ASP A 195 17.30 15.52 10.71
CA ASP A 195 17.54 15.83 12.09
C ASP A 195 17.90 14.52 12.82
N PHE A 196 18.98 14.58 13.58
CA PHE A 196 19.53 13.45 14.32
C PHE A 196 19.73 13.95 15.74
N ASP A 197 19.10 13.29 16.72
CA ASP A 197 19.22 13.75 18.10
C ASP A 197 20.65 13.50 18.63
N GLU A 198 21.36 14.59 18.99
CA GLU A 198 22.72 14.60 19.54
C GLU A 198 22.69 14.14 21.01
N GLY A 199 22.34 12.86 21.25
CA GLY A 199 22.27 12.32 22.62
C GLY A 199 22.36 10.80 22.71
N VAL A 200 22.54 10.11 21.60
CA VAL A 200 22.61 8.64 21.53
C VAL A 200 24.05 8.24 21.21
N ASP A 201 24.63 7.29 21.96
CA ASP A 201 25.95 6.71 21.70
C ASP A 201 26.17 6.50 20.19
N GLU A 202 27.26 7.05 19.65
CA GLU A 202 27.58 7.10 18.21
C GLU A 202 27.48 5.71 17.52
N ASP A 203 27.66 4.63 18.29
CA ASP A 203 27.57 3.23 17.84
C ASP A 203 26.16 2.78 17.43
N ARG A 204 25.09 3.53 17.74
CA ARG A 204 23.69 3.16 17.41
C ARG A 204 23.05 3.96 16.28
N LEU A 205 23.68 5.04 15.83
CA LEU A 205 23.15 5.91 14.77
C LEU A 205 23.90 5.76 13.44
N THR A 206 24.94 4.94 13.39
CA THR A 206 25.71 4.70 12.17
C THR A 206 25.01 3.62 11.34
N PRO A 207 24.52 3.90 10.10
CA PRO A 207 24.09 2.83 9.19
C PRO A 207 25.26 1.86 9.05
N PRO A 208 25.06 0.53 9.14
CA PRO A 208 26.18 -0.41 9.06
C PRO A 208 26.93 -0.14 7.76
N ASP A 209 28.25 0.07 7.88
CA ASP A 209 29.13 0.24 6.74
C ASP A 209 28.84 -0.89 5.75
N ARG A 210 28.43 -0.55 4.53
CA ARG A 210 28.37 -1.53 3.45
C ARG A 210 29.81 -1.96 3.22
N GLU A 211 30.19 -3.12 3.76
CA GLU A 211 31.41 -3.80 3.37
C GLU A 211 31.37 -4.00 1.85
N TYR A 212 32.11 -3.14 1.14
CA TYR A 212 32.43 -3.36 -0.24
C TYR A 212 33.32 -4.61 -0.29
N VAL A 213 32.73 -5.73 -0.68
CA VAL A 213 33.49 -6.90 -1.09
C VAL A 213 34.24 -6.51 -2.36
N GLU A 214 35.49 -6.07 -2.21
CA GLU A 214 36.44 -6.00 -3.31
C GLU A 214 36.65 -7.42 -3.85
N ASN A 215 35.96 -7.73 -4.94
CA ASN A 215 36.25 -8.91 -5.75
C ASN A 215 37.64 -8.75 -6.37
N ASN A 216 38.67 -9.15 -5.62
CA ASN A 216 40.00 -9.37 -6.16
C ASN A 216 39.98 -10.64 -7.01
N SER A 217 39.70 -10.46 -8.30
CA SER A 217 40.02 -11.43 -9.34
C SER A 217 40.58 -10.68 -10.55
N SER A 218 41.85 -10.30 -10.44
CA SER A 218 42.68 -10.00 -11.60
C SER A 218 43.27 -11.32 -12.13
N PRO A 219 43.09 -11.68 -13.40
CA PRO A 219 43.84 -12.75 -14.03
C PRO A 219 45.27 -12.27 -14.32
N GLY A 220 46.26 -12.99 -13.79
CA GLY A 220 47.67 -12.70 -14.00
C GLY A 220 48.05 -12.77 -15.49
N LEU A 221 48.56 -11.66 -16.01
CA LEU A 221 49.29 -11.61 -17.28
C LEU A 221 50.71 -12.13 -17.03
N HIS A 222 50.99 -13.33 -17.53
CA HIS A 222 52.35 -13.85 -17.69
C HIS A 222 53.03 -13.05 -18.81
N LEU A 223 54.04 -12.25 -18.48
CA LEU A 223 55.01 -11.73 -19.44
C LEU A 223 56.22 -12.65 -19.40
N ASP A 224 56.51 -13.23 -20.56
CA ASP A 224 57.64 -14.11 -20.85
C ASP A 224 58.85 -13.22 -21.16
N ASP A 225 59.87 -13.26 -20.30
CA ASP A 225 61.14 -12.56 -20.52
C ASP A 225 62.00 -13.35 -21.52
N SER A 226 62.07 -12.83 -22.74
CA SER A 226 63.13 -13.15 -23.70
C SER A 226 63.78 -11.85 -24.16
N ILE A 227 65.06 -11.67 -23.82
CA ILE A 227 66.20 -11.40 -24.74
C ILE A 227 67.36 -10.69 -23.99
N HIS A 228 68.52 -11.35 -24.09
CA HIS A 228 69.93 -10.95 -23.91
C HIS A 228 70.52 -10.72 -22.51
#